data_AF-A0A7M7P3Y7-F1
#
_entry.id   AF-A0A7M7P3Y7-F1
#
_cell.length_a   1.000
_cell.length_b   1.000
_cell.length_c   1.000
_cell.angle_alpha   90.00
_cell.angle_beta   90.00
_cell.angle_gamma   90.00
#
_symmetry.space_group_name_H-M   'P 1'
#
loop_
_entity.id
_entity.type
_entity.pdbx_description
1 polymer ?
#
loop_
_entity_poly.entity_id
_entity_poly.type
_entity_poly.pdbx_seq_one_letter_code
_entity_poly.pdbx_strand_id
1 'polypeptide(L)'
;MKNNKHETITEDNLAIVSVELKILTGDSNRLDEEDLQSVTDKLSSIVGFALDQNLTEETVVQVSQSVIGAVDNILNILESTFETPSSQQVSKDILATISTLTEAIQKASTNNFTYSGSNLVLAVVKVDRRKFPLTAATGGAMDDVIYFLANEGSPSNAAGVTSVSLPEAILPSVSSTNQVISVSVFLLNSPKLFQGNRPSSSSTPSSGDKQNQQPKTTSVVASPILTVTIEETDIKDLPDNESIVFAFPVNQVGLWSHDIHS
;
A
#
# COMPACT_ATOMS: atom_id res chain seq x y z
N MET A 1 -10.22 -27.03 8.08
CA MET A 1 -11.45 -26.31 7.70
C MET A 1 -12.23 -27.10 6.65
N LYS A 2 -13.56 -26.93 6.56
CA LYS A 2 -14.40 -27.61 5.55
C LYS A 2 -14.96 -26.59 4.55
N ASN A 3 -14.68 -26.86 3.28
CA ASN A 3 -15.32 -26.36 2.05
C ASN A 3 -15.41 -24.84 1.88
N ASN A 4 -14.33 -24.25 1.34
CA ASN A 4 -14.45 -23.08 0.47
C ASN A 4 -15.20 -23.51 -0.80
N LYS A 5 -16.53 -23.46 -0.77
CA LYS A 5 -17.27 -23.32 -2.03
C LYS A 5 -16.79 -22.01 -2.64
N HIS A 6 -16.30 -22.06 -3.87
CA HIS A 6 -16.26 -20.88 -4.74
C HIS A 6 -17.72 -20.47 -4.99
N GLU A 7 -18.31 -19.75 -4.03
CA GLU A 7 -19.57 -19.07 -4.27
C GLU A 7 -19.29 -17.93 -5.25
N THR A 8 -20.07 -17.89 -6.33
CA THR A 8 -20.03 -16.77 -7.27
C THR A 8 -20.44 -15.51 -6.51
N ILE A 9 -19.56 -14.51 -6.52
CA ILE A 9 -19.79 -13.23 -5.84
C ILE A 9 -20.78 -12.42 -6.68
N THR A 10 -21.77 -11.84 -6.02
CA THR A 10 -22.82 -11.01 -6.61
C THR A 10 -23.08 -9.80 -5.71
N GLU A 11 -23.79 -8.78 -6.21
CA GLU A 11 -24.18 -7.64 -5.36
C GLU A 11 -25.03 -8.08 -4.17
N ASP A 12 -25.91 -9.07 -4.35
CA ASP A 12 -26.81 -9.58 -3.31
C ASP A 12 -26.07 -10.27 -2.14
N ASN A 13 -24.95 -10.93 -2.41
CA ASN A 13 -24.18 -11.64 -1.38
C ASN A 13 -22.96 -10.87 -0.88
N LEU A 14 -22.66 -9.69 -1.45
CA LEU A 14 -21.46 -8.92 -1.11
C LEU A 14 -21.38 -8.58 0.38
N ALA A 15 -22.49 -8.19 1.00
CA ALA A 15 -22.52 -7.88 2.44
C ALA A 15 -22.13 -9.09 3.31
N ILE A 16 -22.54 -10.30 2.91
CA ILE A 16 -22.20 -11.54 3.59
C ILE A 16 -20.71 -11.85 3.39
N VAL A 17 -20.24 -11.77 2.14
CA VAL A 17 -18.83 -11.98 1.79
C VAL A 17 -17.91 -11.02 2.55
N SER A 18 -18.31 -9.75 2.72
CA SER A 18 -17.56 -8.77 3.49
C SER A 18 -17.45 -9.11 4.97
N VAL A 19 -18.54 -9.58 5.57
CA VAL A 19 -18.54 -10.04 6.98
C VAL A 19 -17.65 -11.26 7.14
N GLU A 20 -17.73 -12.22 6.22
CA GLU A 20 -16.87 -13.41 6.24
C GLU A 20 -15.39 -13.04 6.13
N LEU A 21 -15.01 -12.15 5.21
CA LEU A 21 -13.63 -11.67 5.08
C LEU A 21 -13.13 -11.05 6.38
N LYS A 22 -13.96 -10.22 7.03
CA LYS A 22 -13.62 -9.60 8.30
C LYS A 22 -13.42 -10.64 9.40
N ILE A 23 -14.25 -11.67 9.46
CA ILE A 23 -14.13 -12.76 10.45
C ILE A 23 -12.87 -13.59 10.18
N LEU A 24 -12.63 -13.96 8.92
CA LEU A 24 -11.47 -14.76 8.51
C LEU A 24 -10.15 -14.06 8.81
N THR A 25 -10.09 -12.75 8.59
CA THR A 25 -8.85 -11.96 8.79
C THR A 25 -8.74 -11.33 10.17
N GLY A 26 -9.83 -11.23 10.94
CA GLY A 26 -9.86 -10.49 12.21
C GLY A 26 -8.99 -11.06 13.32
N ASP A 27 -8.64 -12.35 13.26
CA ASP A 27 -7.64 -13.00 14.13
C ASP A 27 -6.46 -13.48 13.28
N SER A 28 -5.80 -12.54 12.62
CA SER A 28 -4.77 -12.83 11.62
C SER A 28 -3.58 -13.60 12.16
N ASN A 29 -3.33 -13.56 13.47
CA ASN A 29 -2.30 -14.37 14.14
C ASN A 29 -2.54 -15.89 14.03
N ARG A 30 -3.73 -16.32 13.61
CA ARG A 30 -4.08 -17.73 13.40
C ARG A 30 -3.93 -18.20 11.97
N LEU A 31 -3.63 -17.30 11.02
CA LEU A 31 -3.45 -17.62 9.63
C LEU A 31 -2.02 -18.12 9.41
N ASP A 32 -1.89 -19.37 9.00
CA ASP A 32 -0.64 -19.91 8.48
C ASP A 32 -0.47 -19.59 6.98
N GLU A 33 0.57 -20.13 6.36
CA GLU A 33 0.88 -19.87 4.95
C GLU A 33 -0.19 -20.41 3.99
N GLU A 34 -0.77 -21.58 4.28
CA GLU A 34 -1.81 -22.20 3.45
C GLU A 34 -3.12 -21.41 3.56
N ASP A 35 -3.48 -21.02 4.78
CA ASP A 35 -4.62 -20.15 5.04
C ASP A 35 -4.47 -18.80 4.35
N LEU A 36 -3.26 -18.23 4.37
CA LEU A 36 -2.97 -16.94 3.76
C LEU A 36 -3.10 -16.98 2.24
N GLN A 37 -2.62 -18.05 1.58
CA GLN A 37 -2.85 -18.24 0.15
C GLN A 37 -4.35 -18.33 -0.15
N SER A 38 -5.10 -19.14 0.60
CA SER A 38 -6.53 -19.29 0.39
C SER A 38 -7.31 -17.98 0.60
N VAL A 39 -6.93 -17.17 1.58
CA VAL A 39 -7.53 -15.85 1.81
C VAL A 39 -7.20 -14.93 0.64
N THR A 40 -5.95 -14.93 0.17
CA THR A 40 -5.49 -14.08 -0.95
C THR A 40 -6.18 -14.45 -2.26
N ASP A 41 -6.44 -15.73 -2.51
CA ASP A 41 -7.24 -16.20 -3.65
C ASP A 41 -8.68 -15.68 -3.57
N LYS A 42 -9.28 -15.69 -2.36
CA LYS A 42 -10.62 -15.12 -2.13
C LYS A 42 -10.65 -13.61 -2.36
N LEU A 43 -9.63 -12.87 -1.90
CA LEU A 43 -9.50 -11.44 -2.17
C LEU A 43 -9.43 -11.17 -3.68
N SER A 44 -8.57 -11.90 -4.40
CA SER A 44 -8.42 -11.78 -5.84
C SER A 44 -9.74 -12.04 -6.59
N SER A 45 -10.53 -13.03 -6.16
CA SER A 45 -11.85 -13.30 -6.73
C SER A 45 -12.85 -12.16 -6.51
N ILE A 46 -12.79 -11.48 -5.35
CA ILE A 46 -13.66 -10.35 -5.01
C ILE A 46 -13.25 -9.09 -5.78
N VAL A 47 -11.95 -8.86 -5.93
CA VAL A 47 -11.42 -7.79 -6.79
C VAL A 47 -11.81 -8.03 -8.25
N GLY A 48 -11.73 -9.27 -8.73
CA GLY A 48 -12.18 -9.63 -10.07
C GLY A 48 -13.64 -9.27 -10.33
N PHE A 49 -14.52 -9.51 -9.34
CA PHE A 49 -15.91 -9.05 -9.39
C PHE A 49 -16.00 -7.52 -9.42
N ALA A 50 -15.22 -6.81 -8.60
CA ALA A 50 -15.21 -5.33 -8.55
C ALA A 50 -14.82 -4.65 -9.88
N LEU A 51 -14.13 -5.38 -10.77
CA LEU A 51 -13.72 -4.91 -12.09
C LEU A 51 -14.78 -5.10 -13.18
N ASP A 52 -15.90 -5.79 -12.89
CA ASP A 52 -16.97 -5.97 -13.87
C ASP A 52 -17.62 -4.61 -14.20
N GLN A 53 -17.79 -4.34 -15.50
CA GLN A 53 -18.09 -2.99 -16.03
C GLN A 53 -19.48 -2.41 -15.71
N ASN A 54 -20.29 -3.10 -14.88
CA ASN A 54 -21.67 -2.71 -14.60
C ASN A 54 -21.96 -2.52 -13.10
N LEU A 55 -20.95 -2.49 -12.25
CA LEU A 55 -21.16 -2.24 -10.81
C LEU A 55 -21.44 -0.77 -10.53
N THR A 56 -22.25 -0.53 -9.50
CA THR A 56 -22.51 0.83 -9.01
C THR A 56 -21.30 1.38 -8.23
N GLU A 57 -21.17 2.71 -8.13
CA GLU A 57 -20.16 3.36 -7.28
C GLU A 57 -20.23 2.84 -5.83
N GLU A 58 -21.45 2.65 -5.30
CA GLU A 58 -21.68 2.11 -3.95
C GLU A 58 -21.11 0.69 -3.81
N THR A 59 -21.35 -0.17 -4.80
CA THR A 59 -20.81 -1.53 -4.82
C THR A 59 -19.27 -1.52 -4.82
N VAL A 60 -18.64 -0.71 -5.69
CA VAL A 60 -17.17 -0.61 -5.76
C VAL A 60 -16.58 -0.09 -4.45
N VAL A 61 -17.20 0.91 -3.82
CA VAL A 61 -16.78 1.46 -2.53
C VAL A 61 -16.90 0.41 -1.42
N GLN A 62 -18.01 -0.33 -1.37
CA GLN A 62 -18.23 -1.38 -0.37
C GLN A 62 -17.22 -2.52 -0.51
N VAL A 63 -16.99 -3.01 -1.74
CA VAL A 63 -15.94 -4.02 -2.00
C VAL A 63 -14.59 -3.50 -1.54
N SER A 64 -14.25 -2.27 -1.93
CA SER A 64 -12.97 -1.64 -1.61
C SER A 64 -12.74 -1.56 -0.10
N GLN A 65 -13.70 -1.06 0.67
CA GLN A 65 -13.60 -1.00 2.13
C GLN A 65 -13.39 -2.38 2.75
N SER A 66 -14.13 -3.38 2.26
CA SER A 66 -14.05 -4.74 2.79
C SER A 66 -12.71 -5.40 2.50
N VAL A 67 -12.23 -5.32 1.26
CA VAL A 67 -10.99 -5.97 0.83
C VAL A 67 -9.79 -5.25 1.43
N ILE A 68 -9.75 -3.91 1.40
CA ILE A 68 -8.66 -3.14 2.01
C ILE A 68 -8.60 -3.39 3.51
N GLY A 69 -9.75 -3.47 4.20
CA GLY A 69 -9.80 -3.83 5.62
C GLY A 69 -9.28 -5.24 5.92
N ALA A 70 -9.59 -6.20 5.05
CA ALA A 70 -9.05 -7.56 5.17
C ALA A 70 -7.53 -7.60 4.96
N VAL A 71 -7.02 -6.84 3.98
CA VAL A 71 -5.58 -6.67 3.76
C VAL A 71 -4.90 -6.04 4.98
N ASP A 72 -5.47 -4.95 5.52
CA ASP A 72 -4.93 -4.28 6.71
C ASP A 72 -4.81 -5.22 7.91
N ASN A 73 -5.77 -6.15 8.08
CA ASN A 73 -5.70 -7.20 9.09
C ASN A 73 -4.60 -8.25 8.82
N ILE A 74 -4.47 -8.70 7.56
CA ILE A 74 -3.42 -9.64 7.12
C ILE A 74 -2.03 -9.05 7.38
N LEU A 75 -1.89 -7.72 7.23
CA LEU A 75 -0.65 -7.02 7.52
C LEU A 75 -0.26 -7.03 9.00
N ASN A 76 -1.09 -7.53 9.92
CA ASN A 76 -0.67 -7.79 11.31
C ASN A 76 0.10 -9.12 11.48
N ILE A 77 0.09 -10.01 10.48
CA ILE A 77 0.83 -11.28 10.53
C ILE A 77 2.35 -11.01 10.63
N LEU A 78 3.06 -11.88 11.35
CA LEU A 78 4.51 -11.78 11.52
C LEU A 78 5.26 -11.78 10.18
N GLU A 79 6.35 -11.02 10.12
CA GLU A 79 7.24 -10.91 8.95
C GLU A 79 7.77 -12.27 8.48
N SER A 80 8.06 -13.19 9.42
CA SER A 80 8.54 -14.54 9.11
C SER A 80 7.60 -15.35 8.21
N THR A 81 6.29 -15.05 8.22
CA THR A 81 5.31 -15.72 7.36
C THR A 81 5.43 -15.26 5.90
N PHE A 82 6.12 -14.15 5.63
CA PHE A 82 6.33 -13.58 4.29
C PHE A 82 7.72 -13.89 3.69
N GLU A 83 8.57 -14.64 4.38
CA GLU A 83 9.96 -14.90 3.95
C GLU A 83 10.13 -16.12 3.02
N THR A 84 9.08 -16.93 2.77
CA THR A 84 9.15 -18.10 1.88
C THR A 84 8.94 -17.72 0.40
N PRO A 85 9.35 -18.57 -0.57
CA PRO A 85 9.03 -18.34 -1.97
C PRO A 85 7.53 -18.30 -2.28
N SER A 86 6.71 -19.12 -1.60
CA SER A 86 5.25 -19.13 -1.77
C SER A 86 4.62 -17.87 -1.19
N SER A 87 5.08 -17.41 -0.03
CA SER A 87 4.59 -16.17 0.57
C SER A 87 5.01 -14.91 -0.19
N GLN A 88 6.06 -14.97 -1.02
CA GLN A 88 6.37 -13.87 -1.94
C GLN A 88 5.32 -13.69 -3.04
N GLN A 89 4.70 -14.78 -3.49
CA GLN A 89 3.59 -14.68 -4.43
C GLN A 89 2.39 -14.02 -3.75
N VAL A 90 2.08 -14.44 -2.53
CA VAL A 90 1.07 -13.77 -1.68
C VAL A 90 1.35 -12.27 -1.54
N SER A 91 2.58 -11.86 -1.24
CA SER A 91 2.93 -10.43 -1.14
C SER A 91 2.63 -9.67 -2.43
N LYS A 92 2.93 -10.26 -3.59
CA LYS A 92 2.63 -9.65 -4.90
C LYS A 92 1.13 -9.56 -5.14
N ASP A 93 0.38 -10.61 -4.79
CA ASP A 93 -1.06 -10.67 -4.98
C ASP A 93 -1.80 -9.68 -4.06
N ILE A 94 -1.30 -9.46 -2.84
CA ILE A 94 -1.77 -8.39 -1.95
C ILE A 94 -1.52 -7.01 -2.57
N LEU A 95 -0.30 -6.75 -3.07
CA LEU A 95 0.03 -5.47 -3.70
C LEU A 95 -0.81 -5.23 -4.97
N ALA A 96 -1.02 -6.27 -5.78
CA ALA A 96 -1.88 -6.21 -6.96
C ALA A 96 -3.33 -5.91 -6.58
N THR A 97 -3.87 -6.60 -5.56
CA THR A 97 -5.21 -6.37 -5.02
C THR A 97 -5.44 -4.90 -4.64
N ILE A 98 -4.47 -4.29 -3.93
CA ILE A 98 -4.55 -2.88 -3.54
C ILE A 98 -4.51 -1.97 -4.77
N SER A 99 -3.59 -2.21 -5.71
CA SER A 99 -3.45 -1.39 -6.93
C SER A 99 -4.74 -1.42 -7.75
N THR A 100 -5.26 -2.62 -8.01
CA THR A 100 -6.45 -2.83 -8.83
C THR A 100 -7.70 -2.20 -8.22
N LEU A 101 -7.89 -2.29 -6.89
CA LEU A 101 -9.00 -1.60 -6.24
C LEU A 101 -8.83 -0.09 -6.23
N THR A 102 -7.61 0.41 -6.06
CA THR A 102 -7.34 1.85 -6.15
C THR A 102 -7.74 2.40 -7.53
N GLU A 103 -7.41 1.67 -8.60
CA GLU A 103 -7.83 1.98 -9.97
C GLU A 103 -9.36 1.91 -10.13
N ALA A 104 -10.00 0.85 -9.62
CA ALA A 104 -11.45 0.71 -9.68
C ALA A 104 -12.17 1.88 -8.98
N ILE A 105 -11.68 2.31 -7.82
CA ILE A 105 -12.20 3.48 -7.10
C ILE A 105 -11.96 4.76 -7.91
N GLN A 106 -10.77 4.94 -8.49
CA GLN A 106 -10.48 6.13 -9.32
C GLN A 106 -11.44 6.25 -10.49
N LYS A 107 -11.77 5.13 -11.14
CA LYS A 107 -12.69 5.06 -12.28
C LYS A 107 -14.16 5.23 -11.88
N ALA A 108 -14.61 4.50 -10.86
CA ALA A 108 -16.02 4.43 -10.50
C ALA A 108 -16.49 5.61 -9.64
N SER A 109 -15.63 6.11 -8.75
CA SER A 109 -16.03 7.10 -7.75
C SER A 109 -16.19 8.47 -8.36
N THR A 110 -17.29 9.15 -8.05
CA THR A 110 -17.46 10.59 -8.29
C THR A 110 -17.03 11.42 -7.09
N ASN A 111 -16.90 10.78 -5.92
CA ASN A 111 -16.53 11.40 -4.65
C ASN A 111 -15.10 11.01 -4.23
N ASN A 112 -14.64 11.62 -3.13
CA ASN A 112 -13.42 11.21 -2.46
C ASN A 112 -13.67 9.92 -1.67
N PHE A 113 -12.69 9.02 -1.69
CA PHE A 113 -12.63 7.81 -0.89
C PHE A 113 -11.43 7.89 0.06
N THR A 114 -11.63 7.49 1.31
CA THR A 114 -10.55 7.39 2.30
C THR A 114 -10.70 6.11 3.11
N TYR A 115 -9.59 5.42 3.31
CA TYR A 115 -9.44 4.33 4.26
C TYR A 115 -8.27 4.63 5.19
N SER A 116 -8.48 4.45 6.49
CA SER A 116 -7.47 4.61 7.53
C SER A 116 -7.48 3.37 8.40
N GLY A 117 -6.37 2.63 8.36
CA GLY A 117 -6.15 1.39 9.07
C GLY A 117 -4.83 1.40 9.84
N SER A 118 -4.51 0.28 10.50
CA SER A 118 -3.32 0.20 11.37
C SER A 118 -2.01 0.06 10.60
N ASN A 119 -2.05 -0.58 9.42
CA ASN A 119 -0.90 -0.84 8.58
C ASN A 119 -0.99 -0.12 7.23
N LEU A 120 -2.15 0.43 6.90
CA LEU A 120 -2.47 0.94 5.58
C LEU A 120 -3.37 2.18 5.66
N VAL A 121 -2.98 3.22 4.91
CA VAL A 121 -3.82 4.41 4.68
C VAL A 121 -3.94 4.64 3.18
N LEU A 122 -5.17 4.80 2.68
CA LEU A 122 -5.45 5.07 1.27
C LEU A 122 -6.38 6.27 1.17
N ALA A 123 -6.06 7.19 0.27
CA ALA A 123 -6.99 8.21 -0.17
C ALA A 123 -7.04 8.26 -1.69
N VAL A 124 -8.24 8.32 -2.24
CA VAL A 124 -8.52 8.57 -3.65
C VAL A 124 -9.38 9.81 -3.72
N VAL A 125 -8.86 10.88 -4.32
CA VAL A 125 -9.52 12.19 -4.32
C VAL A 125 -9.70 12.74 -5.73
N LYS A 126 -10.78 13.49 -5.90
CA LYS A 126 -11.07 14.27 -7.09
C LYS A 126 -10.58 15.69 -6.88
N VAL A 127 -9.56 16.08 -7.65
CA VAL A 127 -8.87 17.35 -7.49
C VAL A 127 -9.04 18.19 -8.75
N ASP A 128 -9.33 19.48 -8.60
CA ASP A 128 -9.29 20.41 -9.72
C ASP A 128 -7.83 20.60 -10.15
N ARG A 129 -7.53 20.44 -11.43
CA ARG A 129 -6.18 20.60 -12.01
C ARG A 129 -5.54 21.96 -11.69
N ARG A 130 -6.33 23.00 -11.43
CA ARG A 130 -5.85 24.35 -11.02
C ARG A 130 -5.37 24.43 -9.58
N LYS A 131 -5.55 23.36 -8.80
CA LYS A 131 -5.08 23.25 -7.42
C LYS A 131 -3.66 22.69 -7.30
N PHE A 132 -3.02 22.40 -8.43
CA PHE A 132 -1.61 22.02 -8.47
C PHE A 132 -0.72 23.27 -8.37
N PRO A 133 0.44 23.19 -7.68
CA PRO A 133 1.04 22.01 -7.05
C PRO A 133 0.20 21.49 -5.87
N LEU A 134 0.16 20.18 -5.73
CA LEU A 134 -0.67 19.48 -4.75
C LEU A 134 0.23 18.77 -3.76
N THR A 135 -0.06 18.89 -2.47
CA THR A 135 0.64 18.12 -1.44
C THR A 135 -0.33 17.20 -0.73
N ALA A 136 0.02 15.92 -0.62
CA ALA A 136 -0.67 14.98 0.24
C ALA A 136 0.18 14.64 1.44
N ALA A 137 -0.42 14.55 2.62
CA ALA A 137 0.31 14.29 3.85
C ALA A 137 -0.54 13.50 4.87
N THR A 138 0.14 12.81 5.78
CA THR A 138 -0.44 11.99 6.85
C THR A 138 0.50 11.92 8.06
N GLY A 139 -0.05 11.70 9.26
CA GLY A 139 0.70 11.62 10.52
C GLY A 139 0.83 12.95 11.27
N GLY A 140 1.62 12.96 12.33
CA GLY A 140 1.72 14.09 13.27
C GLY A 140 0.48 14.19 14.18
N ALA A 141 -0.12 15.39 14.27
CA ALA A 141 -1.36 15.62 15.04
C ALA A 141 -2.64 15.31 14.24
N MET A 142 -2.51 14.85 13.00
CA MET A 142 -3.61 14.71 12.02
C MET A 142 -4.27 13.33 12.03
N ASP A 143 -3.90 12.45 12.97
CA ASP A 143 -4.23 11.02 12.98
C ASP A 143 -3.85 10.32 11.64
N ASP A 144 -4.07 9.01 11.52
CA ASP A 144 -3.65 8.20 10.36
C ASP A 144 -4.52 8.45 9.09
N VAL A 145 -4.86 9.71 8.79
CA VAL A 145 -5.68 10.13 7.65
C VAL A 145 -4.84 10.95 6.68
N ILE A 146 -4.98 10.65 5.38
CA ILE A 146 -4.34 11.45 4.33
C ILE A 146 -5.18 12.69 4.03
N TYR A 147 -4.55 13.86 4.12
CA TYR A 147 -5.11 15.14 3.72
C TYR A 147 -4.38 15.72 2.51
N PHE A 148 -5.08 16.57 1.75
CA PHE A 148 -4.57 17.21 0.53
C PHE A 148 -4.58 18.73 0.68
N LEU A 149 -3.43 19.34 0.44
CA LEU A 149 -3.19 20.79 0.46
C LEU A 149 -2.92 21.27 -0.96
N ALA A 150 -3.64 22.29 -1.40
CA ALA A 150 -3.53 22.88 -2.73
C ALA A 150 -2.69 24.16 -2.67
N ASN A 151 -1.79 24.36 -3.63
CA ASN A 151 -0.94 25.55 -3.74
C ASN A 151 -0.03 25.81 -2.52
N GLU A 152 0.21 24.80 -1.71
CA GLU A 152 1.10 24.87 -0.55
C GLU A 152 2.37 24.08 -0.84
N GLY A 153 3.51 24.54 -0.32
CA GLY A 153 4.74 23.76 -0.33
C GLY A 153 4.67 22.59 0.65
N SER A 154 5.62 21.64 0.56
CA SER A 154 5.69 20.50 1.48
C SER A 154 5.61 20.95 2.96
N PRO A 155 4.78 20.33 3.81
CA PRO A 155 4.76 20.57 5.26
C PRO A 155 5.98 19.91 5.95
N SER A 156 7.13 19.84 5.27
CA SER A 156 8.30 18.97 5.50
C SER A 156 8.96 19.07 6.89
N ASN A 157 8.48 19.96 7.75
CA ASN A 157 9.07 20.26 9.05
C ASN A 157 8.19 19.84 10.24
N ALA A 158 6.99 19.28 9.99
CA ALA A 158 6.17 18.73 11.05
C ALA A 158 6.67 17.34 11.46
N ALA A 159 7.04 17.18 12.74
CA ALA A 159 7.52 15.91 13.26
C ALA A 159 6.46 14.80 13.07
N GLY A 160 6.89 13.64 12.58
CA GLY A 160 5.99 12.49 12.36
C GLY A 160 5.09 12.59 11.13
N VAL A 161 5.27 13.59 10.26
CA VAL A 161 4.49 13.72 9.03
C VAL A 161 5.22 13.07 7.86
N THR A 162 4.51 12.18 7.15
CA THR A 162 4.90 11.68 5.84
C THR A 162 4.14 12.47 4.78
N SER A 163 4.82 12.98 3.76
CA SER A 163 4.18 13.78 2.71
C SER A 163 4.76 13.55 1.32
N VAL A 164 3.95 13.82 0.31
CA VAL A 164 4.36 13.88 -1.09
C VAL A 164 3.86 15.16 -1.72
N SER A 165 4.77 15.88 -2.38
CA SER A 165 4.44 17.08 -3.16
C SER A 165 4.55 16.80 -4.64
N LEU A 166 3.48 17.17 -5.34
CA LEU A 166 3.17 16.84 -6.71
C LEU A 166 3.16 18.13 -7.54
N PRO A 167 4.16 18.36 -8.41
CA PRO A 167 4.23 19.57 -9.21
C PRO A 167 3.16 19.59 -10.31
N GLU A 168 2.87 20.77 -10.87
CA GLU A 168 1.91 20.90 -11.96
C GLU A 168 2.34 20.14 -13.22
N ALA A 169 3.65 20.02 -13.46
CA ALA A 169 4.22 19.35 -14.62
C ALA A 169 3.89 17.85 -14.73
N ILE A 170 3.38 17.23 -13.67
CA ILE A 170 2.94 15.82 -13.71
C ILE A 170 1.56 15.65 -14.38
N LEU A 171 0.83 16.75 -14.55
CA LEU A 171 -0.51 16.70 -15.11
C LEU A 171 -0.43 16.29 -16.59
N PRO A 172 -1.17 15.24 -17.02
CA PRO A 172 -1.13 14.78 -18.40
C PRO A 172 -1.61 15.88 -19.35
N SER A 173 -0.99 16.03 -20.52
CA SER A 173 -1.34 17.05 -21.51
C SER A 173 -2.71 16.76 -22.18
N VAL A 174 -3.82 17.04 -21.50
CA VAL A 174 -5.19 16.89 -22.05
C VAL A 174 -5.86 18.23 -22.31
N SER A 175 -6.77 18.24 -23.30
CA SER A 175 -7.56 19.40 -23.70
C SER A 175 -8.48 19.89 -22.58
N SER A 176 -8.68 21.21 -22.53
CA SER A 176 -9.15 22.04 -21.42
C SER A 176 -10.57 21.80 -20.85
N THR A 177 -11.25 20.72 -21.22
CA THR A 177 -12.65 20.50 -20.84
C THR A 177 -12.83 19.67 -19.57
N ASN A 178 -11.92 18.75 -19.23
CA ASN A 178 -12.01 17.98 -17.99
C ASN A 178 -11.05 18.55 -16.93
N GLN A 179 -11.61 19.33 -16.01
CA GLN A 179 -10.84 20.05 -14.98
C GLN A 179 -10.62 19.23 -13.71
N VAL A 180 -11.30 18.10 -13.56
CA VAL A 180 -11.17 17.23 -12.39
C VAL A 180 -10.29 16.04 -12.74
N ILE A 181 -9.26 15.81 -11.94
CA ILE A 181 -8.34 14.68 -12.03
C ILE A 181 -8.43 13.79 -10.80
N SER A 182 -8.29 12.48 -10.97
CA SER A 182 -8.23 11.53 -9.87
C SER A 182 -6.79 11.35 -9.41
N VAL A 183 -6.54 11.61 -8.13
CA VAL A 183 -5.24 11.39 -7.48
C VAL A 183 -5.44 10.38 -6.36
N SER A 184 -4.66 9.31 -6.36
CA SER A 184 -4.59 8.38 -5.22
C SER A 184 -3.26 8.52 -4.51
N VAL A 185 -3.30 8.44 -3.19
CA VAL A 185 -2.13 8.39 -2.33
C VAL A 185 -2.30 7.24 -1.37
N PHE A 186 -1.27 6.42 -1.27
CA PHE A 186 -1.28 5.17 -0.56
C PHE A 186 -0.04 5.07 0.32
N LEU A 187 -0.23 4.93 1.63
CA LEU A 187 0.83 4.70 2.59
C LEU A 187 0.70 3.28 3.16
N LEU A 188 1.77 2.51 3.02
CA LEU A 188 1.88 1.14 3.51
C LEU A 188 2.99 1.03 4.54
N ASN A 189 2.61 0.75 5.78
CA ASN A 189 3.53 0.49 6.88
C ASN A 189 3.79 -1.01 7.03
N SER A 190 4.26 -1.64 5.94
CA SER A 190 4.56 -3.08 5.91
C SER A 190 5.68 -3.38 4.91
N PRO A 191 6.93 -2.99 5.21
CA PRO A 191 8.07 -3.22 4.32
C PRO A 191 8.33 -4.71 4.05
N LYS A 192 7.82 -5.61 4.91
CA LYS A 192 7.85 -7.07 4.72
C LYS A 192 7.29 -7.56 3.39
N LEU A 193 6.33 -6.85 2.80
CA LEU A 193 5.80 -7.22 1.46
C LEU A 193 6.82 -7.01 0.33
N PHE A 194 7.89 -6.25 0.59
CA PHE A 194 8.93 -5.90 -0.39
C PHE A 194 10.25 -6.62 -0.13
N GLN A 195 10.29 -7.52 0.85
CA GLN A 195 11.46 -8.33 1.10
C GLN A 195 11.52 -9.44 0.05
N GLY A 196 12.41 -9.27 -0.94
CA GLY A 196 12.73 -10.34 -1.88
C GLY A 196 13.41 -11.51 -1.18
N ASN A 197 13.86 -12.53 -1.94
CA ASN A 197 14.59 -13.68 -1.42
C ASN A 197 15.83 -13.22 -0.62
N ARG A 198 15.66 -13.06 0.70
CA ARG A 198 16.78 -12.89 1.61
C ARG A 198 17.50 -14.23 1.56
N PRO A 199 18.76 -14.30 1.09
CA PRO A 199 19.51 -15.54 1.21
C PRO A 199 19.52 -15.88 2.70
N SER A 200 18.89 -17.00 3.04
CA SER A 200 18.85 -17.52 4.40
C SER A 200 20.30 -17.54 4.87
N SER A 201 20.59 -16.78 5.93
CA SER A 201 21.92 -16.75 6.52
C SER A 201 22.14 -18.06 7.28
N SER A 202 22.28 -19.16 6.55
CA SER A 202 22.73 -20.45 7.05
C SER A 202 23.78 -21.03 6.13
N SER A 203 24.84 -20.26 5.88
CA SER A 203 26.13 -20.87 5.61
C SER A 203 26.85 -20.98 6.95
N THR A 204 26.58 -22.06 7.69
CA THR A 204 27.57 -22.58 8.64
C THR A 204 28.87 -22.73 7.83
N PRO A 205 29.97 -22.06 8.18
CA PRO A 205 31.18 -22.15 7.39
C PRO A 205 31.61 -23.60 7.36
N SER A 206 31.68 -24.21 6.18
CA SER A 206 32.38 -25.48 6.02
C SER A 206 33.82 -25.25 6.48
N SER A 207 34.21 -25.99 7.50
CA SER A 207 35.55 -25.98 8.09
C SER A 207 36.60 -26.20 6.99
N GLY A 208 37.21 -25.12 6.49
CA GLY A 208 38.28 -25.22 5.49
C GLY A 208 38.91 -23.88 5.08
N ASP A 209 38.14 -22.85 4.78
CA ASP A 209 38.68 -21.66 4.10
C ASP A 209 38.52 -20.37 4.91
N LYS A 210 39.62 -19.92 5.53
CA LYS A 210 39.77 -18.58 6.11
C LYS A 210 40.33 -17.60 5.08
N GLN A 211 39.57 -17.20 4.06
CA GLN A 211 39.87 -15.98 3.29
C GLN A 211 38.58 -15.28 2.80
N ASN A 212 38.37 -14.05 3.31
CA ASN A 212 37.59 -12.95 2.75
C ASN A 212 36.27 -13.27 2.02
N GLN A 213 35.26 -13.71 2.76
CA GLN A 213 33.88 -13.45 2.34
C GLN A 213 33.42 -12.16 2.98
N GLN A 214 33.41 -11.07 2.20
CA GLN A 214 32.68 -9.85 2.55
C GLN A 214 31.22 -10.27 2.81
N PRO A 215 30.61 -9.94 3.97
CA PRO A 215 29.22 -10.30 4.21
C PRO A 215 28.38 -9.75 3.07
N LYS A 216 27.65 -10.62 2.36
CA LYS A 216 26.68 -10.18 1.33
C LYS A 216 25.71 -9.24 2.03
N THR A 217 25.87 -7.94 1.80
CA THR A 217 24.95 -6.92 2.30
C THR A 217 23.58 -7.22 1.72
N THR A 218 22.66 -7.62 2.58
CA THR A 218 21.24 -7.73 2.23
C THR A 218 20.65 -6.34 2.40
N SER A 219 20.28 -5.69 1.30
CA SER A 219 19.53 -4.44 1.35
C SER A 219 18.13 -4.75 1.83
N VAL A 220 17.68 -4.06 2.88
CA VAL A 220 16.34 -4.22 3.46
C VAL A 220 15.58 -2.92 3.30
N VAL A 221 14.30 -3.00 2.93
CA VAL A 221 13.39 -1.85 2.96
C VAL A 221 13.08 -1.55 4.42
N ALA A 222 13.48 -0.38 4.90
CA ALA A 222 13.36 0.02 6.30
C ALA A 222 12.38 1.20 6.52
N SER A 223 11.66 1.60 5.48
CA SER A 223 10.70 2.70 5.52
C SER A 223 9.29 2.21 5.18
N PRO A 224 8.25 2.95 5.60
CA PRO A 224 6.94 2.88 4.96
C PRO A 224 7.08 3.11 3.45
N ILE A 225 6.18 2.52 2.69
CA ILE A 225 6.09 2.72 1.24
C ILE A 225 4.96 3.72 0.97
N LEU A 226 5.30 4.83 0.33
CA LEU A 226 4.33 5.82 -0.15
C LEU A 226 4.23 5.73 -1.67
N THR A 227 3.02 5.54 -2.18
CA THR A 227 2.72 5.47 -3.60
C THR A 227 1.73 6.57 -3.97
N VAL A 228 1.90 7.12 -5.18
CA VAL A 228 0.96 8.09 -5.76
C VAL A 228 0.62 7.65 -7.17
N THR A 229 -0.66 7.67 -7.52
CA THR A 229 -1.14 7.39 -8.87
C THR A 229 -2.06 8.51 -9.35
N ILE A 230 -1.90 8.90 -10.61
CA ILE A 230 -2.68 9.98 -11.25
C ILE A 230 -3.24 9.47 -12.57
N GLU A 231 -4.58 9.34 -12.64
CA GLU A 231 -5.31 8.97 -13.87
C GLU A 231 -4.69 7.84 -14.72
N GLU A 232 -4.10 6.84 -14.06
CA GLU A 232 -3.49 5.66 -14.73
C GLU A 232 -2.41 6.01 -15.76
N THR A 233 -1.81 7.20 -15.67
CA THR A 233 -0.78 7.63 -16.60
C THR A 233 0.60 7.35 -16.04
N ASP A 234 1.39 6.58 -16.78
CA ASP A 234 2.84 6.45 -16.59
C ASP A 234 3.50 7.80 -16.85
N ILE A 235 3.67 8.62 -15.81
CA ILE A 235 4.37 9.90 -15.90
C ILE A 235 5.87 9.62 -15.85
N LYS A 236 6.54 9.88 -16.96
CA LYS A 236 8.00 9.72 -17.13
C LYS A 236 8.59 11.06 -17.53
N ASP A 237 9.87 11.24 -17.24
CA ASP A 237 10.68 12.37 -17.72
C ASP A 237 10.10 13.75 -17.35
N LEU A 238 9.98 14.02 -16.05
CA LEU A 238 9.64 15.38 -15.57
C LEU A 238 10.70 16.40 -16.01
N PRO A 239 10.32 17.67 -16.26
CA PRO A 239 11.27 18.74 -16.55
C PRO A 239 12.36 18.84 -15.46
N ASP A 240 13.60 19.15 -15.83
CA ASP A 240 14.77 19.14 -14.92
C ASP A 240 14.62 20.05 -13.68
N ASN A 241 13.74 21.05 -13.74
CA ASN A 241 13.46 22.00 -12.66
C ASN A 241 12.24 21.62 -11.78
N GLU A 242 11.58 20.51 -12.09
CA GLU A 242 10.39 20.01 -11.40
C GLU A 242 10.67 18.62 -10.83
N SER A 243 10.22 18.36 -9.61
CA SER A 243 10.43 17.06 -8.98
C SER A 243 9.28 16.69 -8.06
N ILE A 244 8.98 15.40 -8.00
CA ILE A 244 8.10 14.85 -6.97
C ILE A 244 8.94 14.73 -5.69
N VAL A 245 8.50 15.41 -4.64
CA VAL A 245 9.24 15.44 -3.37
C VAL A 245 8.54 14.56 -2.35
N PHE A 246 9.18 13.44 -2.00
CA PHE A 246 8.77 12.57 -0.91
C PHE A 246 9.50 12.97 0.38
N ALA A 247 8.76 13.16 1.47
CA ALA A 247 9.31 13.42 2.79
C ALA A 247 8.81 12.36 3.77
N PHE A 248 9.74 11.73 4.48
CA PHE A 248 9.47 10.76 5.52
C PHE A 248 10.05 11.26 6.85
N PRO A 249 9.37 11.01 7.98
CA PRO A 249 9.94 11.32 9.28
C PRO A 249 11.17 10.43 9.51
N VAL A 250 12.27 11.04 9.97
CA VAL A 250 13.44 10.27 10.38
C VAL A 250 13.11 9.60 11.71
N ASN A 251 12.97 8.28 11.73
CA ASN A 251 12.96 7.51 12.96
C ASN A 251 14.35 7.64 13.62
N GLN A 252 14.52 8.60 14.52
CA GLN A 252 15.68 8.66 15.40
C GLN A 252 15.58 7.54 16.45
N VAL A 253 15.64 6.28 16.03
CA VAL A 253 15.97 5.20 16.96
C VAL A 253 17.45 5.37 17.26
N GLY A 254 17.76 5.70 18.51
CA GLY A 254 19.04 6.21 18.95
C GLY A 254 20.25 5.46 18.39
N LEU A 255 21.21 6.25 17.92
CA LEU A 255 22.59 5.83 17.78
C LEU A 255 23.02 5.12 19.08
N TRP A 256 23.41 3.86 18.95
CA TRP A 256 24.53 3.22 19.63
C TRP A 256 25.22 4.11 20.70
N SER A 257 24.76 4.04 21.95
CA SER A 257 25.65 4.28 23.08
C SER A 257 26.51 3.01 23.25
N HIS A 258 27.57 2.94 22.45
CA HIS A 258 28.77 2.23 22.88
C HIS A 258 29.33 3.00 24.08
N ASP A 259 28.92 2.61 25.28
CA ASP A 259 29.68 2.95 26.48
C ASP A 259 30.94 2.08 26.47
N ILE A 260 31.99 2.67 25.90
CA ILE A 260 33.38 2.29 26.12
C ILE A 260 33.87 3.08 27.34
N HIS A 261 34.53 2.36 28.26
CA HIS A 261 35.22 2.76 29.50
C HIS A 261 34.33 2.80 30.75
N SER A 262 34.65 2.09 31.85
CA SER A 262 35.96 1.68 32.37
C SER A 262 35.92 0.30 33.02
#